data_AF-A0A517SF67-F1
#
_entry.id   AF-A0A517SF67-F1
#
_cell.length_a   1.000
_cell.length_b   1.000
_cell.length_c   1.000
_cell.angle_alpha   90.00
_cell.angle_beta   90.00
_cell.angle_gamma   90.00
#
_symmetry.space_group_name_H-M   'P 1'
#
loop_
_entity.id
_entity.type
_entity.pdbx_description
1 polymer ?
#
loop_
_entity_poly.entity_id
_entity_poly.type
_entity_poly.pdbx_seq_one_letter_code
_entity_poly.pdbx_strand_id
1 'polypeptide(L)'
;MNLDSQSHQLLRAYQRRRLFGVRSGDMVRVIGLRWLIMLLIGLAIYWMAVPTMPAIGHTTIGALLGRFAGDLAYFRSSRRIWPTIEQITDWQKIDELVGPYPASRE
;
A
#
# COMPACT_ATOMS: atom_id res chain seq x y z
N MET A 1 -22.75 -14.64 15.17
CA MET A 1 -21.83 -13.57 15.63
C MET A 1 -21.76 -12.57 14.49
N ASN A 2 -22.41 -11.39 14.63
CA ASN A 2 -22.50 -10.41 13.54
C ASN A 2 -21.12 -9.73 13.39
N LEU A 3 -20.37 -10.10 12.36
CA LEU A 3 -19.12 -9.43 12.02
C LEU A 3 -19.44 -8.02 11.53
N ASP A 4 -18.77 -7.03 12.12
CA ASP A 4 -18.88 -5.66 11.64
C ASP A 4 -18.40 -5.56 10.19
N SER A 5 -19.04 -4.70 9.41
CA SER A 5 -18.78 -4.50 7.98
C SER A 5 -17.30 -4.21 7.67
N GLN A 6 -16.61 -3.52 8.57
CA GLN A 6 -15.18 -3.23 8.45
C GLN A 6 -14.32 -4.48 8.65
N SER A 7 -14.66 -5.33 9.63
CA SER A 7 -13.96 -6.59 9.87
C SER A 7 -14.09 -7.54 8.69
N HIS A 8 -15.27 -7.58 8.08
CA HIS A 8 -15.50 -8.40 6.89
C HIS A 8 -14.67 -7.93 5.68
N GLN A 9 -14.58 -6.62 5.44
CA GLN A 9 -13.71 -6.07 4.38
C GLN A 9 -12.23 -6.37 4.63
N LEU A 10 -11.78 -6.25 5.89
CA LEU A 10 -10.40 -6.51 6.29
C LEU A 10 -10.02 -7.97 6.06
N LEU A 11 -10.84 -8.92 6.53
CA LEU A 11 -10.62 -10.36 6.33
C LEU A 11 -10.62 -10.74 4.85
N ARG A 12 -11.51 -10.15 4.05
CA ARG A 12 -11.54 -10.36 2.59
C ARG A 12 -10.28 -9.81 1.90
N ALA A 13 -9.71 -8.71 2.41
CA ALA A 13 -8.42 -8.21 1.93
C ALA A 13 -7.26 -9.16 2.29
N TYR A 14 -7.29 -9.80 3.47
CA TYR A 14 -6.32 -10.83 3.86
C TYR A 14 -6.42 -12.08 2.98
N GLN A 15 -7.63 -12.60 2.73
CA GLN A 15 -7.86 -13.72 1.80
C GLN A 15 -7.31 -13.40 0.40
N ARG A 16 -7.63 -12.21 -0.14
CA ARG A 16 -7.10 -11.77 -1.45
C ARG A 16 -5.58 -11.78 -1.49
N ARG A 17 -4.95 -11.31 -0.41
CA ARG A 17 -3.49 -11.19 -0.31
C ARG A 17 -2.80 -12.55 -0.18
N ARG A 18 -3.46 -13.55 0.44
CA ARG A 18 -3.03 -14.95 0.47
C ARG A 18 -3.11 -15.60 -0.92
N LEU A 19 -4.25 -15.47 -1.60
CA LEU A 19 -4.52 -16.16 -2.87
C LEU A 19 -3.73 -15.62 -4.05
N PHE A 20 -3.64 -14.30 -4.19
CA PHE A 20 -2.97 -13.68 -5.35
C PHE A 20 -1.48 -13.41 -5.11
N GLY A 21 -1.02 -13.60 -3.86
CA GLY A 21 0.27 -13.10 -3.40
C GLY A 21 0.36 -11.57 -3.59
N VAL A 22 1.40 -10.97 -3.02
CA VAL A 22 1.74 -9.59 -3.39
C VAL A 22 2.43 -9.63 -4.75
N ARG A 23 1.66 -9.70 -5.84
CA ARG A 23 2.18 -9.61 -7.21
C ARG A 23 2.90 -8.26 -7.33
N SER A 24 4.23 -8.31 -7.28
CA SER A 24 5.05 -7.12 -7.05
C SER A 24 4.87 -6.10 -8.18
N GLY A 25 4.57 -6.57 -9.39
CA GLY A 25 4.30 -5.73 -10.55
C GLY A 25 3.03 -4.88 -10.45
N ASP A 26 1.94 -5.40 -9.88
CA ASP A 26 0.68 -4.65 -9.77
C ASP A 26 0.79 -3.54 -8.71
N MET A 27 1.52 -3.79 -7.62
CA MET A 27 1.80 -2.76 -6.63
C MET A 27 2.75 -1.70 -7.16
N VAL A 28 3.80 -2.07 -7.91
CA VAL A 28 4.69 -1.07 -8.55
C VAL A 28 3.91 -0.20 -9.54
N ARG A 29 2.92 -0.75 -10.23
CA ARG A 29 2.10 0.03 -11.18
C ARG A 29 1.20 1.05 -10.48
N VAL A 30 0.53 0.66 -9.40
CA VAL A 30 -0.37 1.56 -8.64
C VAL A 30 0.41 2.56 -7.79
N ILE A 31 1.43 2.10 -7.07
CA ILE A 31 2.29 2.94 -6.24
C ILE A 31 3.14 3.85 -7.14
N GLY A 32 3.66 3.33 -8.25
CA GLY A 32 4.47 4.08 -9.21
C GLY A 32 3.69 5.22 -9.85
N LEU A 33 2.43 5.02 -10.25
CA LEU A 33 1.61 6.11 -10.80
C LEU A 33 1.35 7.20 -9.74
N ARG A 34 1.01 6.81 -8.51
CA ARG A 34 0.80 7.76 -7.41
C ARG A 34 2.07 8.57 -7.10
N TRP A 35 3.22 7.89 -7.06
CA TRP A 35 4.51 8.53 -6.83
C TRP A 35 4.94 9.42 -7.99
N LEU A 36 4.67 9.03 -9.23
CA LEU A 36 4.91 9.87 -10.41
C LEU A 36 4.12 11.19 -10.30
N ILE A 37 2.83 11.12 -9.95
CA ILE A 37 1.99 12.31 -9.75
C ILE A 37 2.55 13.18 -8.62
N MET A 38 2.90 12.59 -7.47
CA MET A 38 3.49 13.33 -6.35
C MET A 38 4.83 13.99 -6.72
N LEU A 39 5.65 13.31 -7.52
CA LEU A 39 6.93 13.82 -7.98
C LEU A 39 6.74 14.99 -8.95
N LEU A 40 5.78 14.90 -9.87
CA LEU A 40 5.43 16.01 -10.78
C LEU A 40 4.92 17.23 -10.02
N ILE A 41 4.03 17.05 -9.04
CA ILE A 41 3.55 18.14 -8.17
C ILE A 41 4.72 18.75 -7.39
N GLY A 42 5.58 17.91 -6.82
CA GLY A 42 6.78 18.35 -6.12
C GLY A 42 7.73 19.17 -6.98
N LEU A 43 7.95 18.73 -8.22
CA LEU A 43 8.81 19.40 -9.18
C LEU A 43 8.21 20.75 -9.60
N ALA A 44 6.90 20.81 -9.81
CA ALA A 44 6.20 22.06 -10.13
C ALA A 44 6.32 23.07 -8.97
N ILE A 45 6.11 22.63 -7.72
CA ILE A 45 6.30 23.47 -6.53
C ILE A 45 7.75 23.94 -6.43
N TYR A 46 8.71 23.03 -6.63
CA TYR A 46 10.13 23.38 -6.63
C TYR A 46 10.44 24.47 -7.66
N TRP A 47 9.98 24.31 -8.90
CA TRP A 47 10.28 25.24 -9.98
C TRP A 47 9.66 26.62 -9.76
N MET A 48 8.47 26.70 -9.18
CA MET A 48 7.82 27.97 -8.83
C MET A 48 8.41 28.62 -7.56
N ALA A 49 8.80 27.82 -6.57
CA ALA A 49 9.25 28.31 -5.27
C ALA A 49 10.74 28.65 -5.24
N VAL A 50 11.61 27.97 -6.00
CA VAL A 50 13.06 28.24 -6.00
C VAL A 50 13.43 29.70 -6.30
N PRO A 51 12.85 30.39 -7.31
CA PRO A 51 13.24 31.77 -7.61
C PRO A 51 12.73 32.79 -6.57
N THR A 52 11.71 32.46 -5.77
CA THR A 52 11.10 33.39 -4.80
C THR A 52 11.45 33.06 -3.35
N MET A 53 11.51 31.78 -3.02
CA MET A 53 11.72 31.21 -1.69
C MET A 53 12.49 29.87 -1.80
N PRO A 54 13.81 29.90 -2.01
CA PRO A 54 14.62 28.70 -2.27
C PRO A 54 14.56 27.68 -1.12
N ALA A 55 14.39 28.14 0.13
CA ALA A 55 14.20 27.28 1.28
C ALA A 55 13.02 26.31 1.07
N ILE A 56 11.85 26.80 0.64
CA ILE A 56 10.63 26.01 0.44
C ILE A 56 10.82 24.95 -0.64
N GLY A 57 11.53 25.29 -1.73
CA GLY A 57 11.85 24.33 -2.79
C GLY A 57 12.65 23.14 -2.24
N HIS A 58 13.74 23.41 -1.51
CA HIS A 58 14.57 22.36 -0.93
C HIS A 58 13.83 21.52 0.12
N THR A 59 13.02 22.12 1.00
CA THR A 59 12.21 21.35 1.97
C THR A 59 11.19 20.45 1.28
N THR A 60 10.60 20.91 0.17
CA THR A 60 9.61 20.11 -0.59
C THR A 60 10.23 18.84 -1.14
N ILE A 61 11.42 18.91 -1.73
CA ILE A 61 12.14 17.73 -2.23
C ILE A 61 12.54 16.81 -1.07
N GLY A 62 13.05 17.38 0.03
CA GLY A 62 13.38 16.61 1.23
C GLY A 62 12.18 15.85 1.81
N ALA A 63 11.02 16.49 1.88
CA ALA A 63 9.77 15.89 2.35
C ALA A 63 9.29 14.75 1.44
N LEU A 64 9.39 14.92 0.12
CA LEU A 64 9.03 13.88 -0.85
C LEU A 64 9.93 12.65 -0.72
N LEU A 65 11.25 12.86 -0.62
CA LEU A 65 12.22 11.76 -0.42
C LEU A 65 11.97 11.04 0.91
N GLY A 66 11.74 11.79 2.00
CA GLY A 66 11.42 11.21 3.30
C GLY A 66 10.15 10.36 3.28
N ARG A 67 9.10 10.87 2.63
CA ARG A 67 7.83 10.13 2.48
C ARG A 67 8.02 8.87 1.63
N PHE A 68 8.86 8.93 0.59
CA PHE A 68 9.17 7.80 -0.27
C PHE A 68 9.91 6.70 0.49
N ALA A 69 10.94 7.07 1.25
CA ALA A 69 11.66 6.15 2.11
C ALA A 69 10.73 5.49 3.15
N GLY A 70 9.79 6.25 3.73
CA GLY A 70 8.79 5.73 4.65
C GLY A 70 7.85 4.69 4.02
N ASP A 71 7.32 4.96 2.82
CA ASP A 71 6.48 4.00 2.09
C ASP A 71 7.26 2.74 1.71
N LEU A 72 8.53 2.87 1.32
CA LEU A 72 9.41 1.74 1.02
C LEU A 72 9.70 0.89 2.26
N ALA A 73 9.97 1.53 3.40
CA ALA A 73 10.19 0.86 4.67
C ALA A 73 8.93 0.11 5.14
N TYR A 74 7.76 0.74 5.03
CA TYR A 74 6.47 0.09 5.31
C TYR A 74 6.27 -1.14 4.43
N PHE A 75 6.55 -1.05 3.14
CA PHE A 75 6.44 -2.18 2.22
C PHE A 75 7.39 -3.33 2.59
N ARG A 76 8.65 -3.00 2.88
CA ARG A 76 9.66 -3.99 3.31
C ARG A 76 9.25 -4.69 4.60
N SER A 77 8.74 -3.93 5.58
CA SER A 77 8.24 -4.46 6.84
C SER A 77 7.01 -5.35 6.62
N SER A 78 6.04 -4.89 5.84
CA SER A 78 4.83 -5.66 5.52
C SER A 78 5.15 -6.98 4.83
N ARG A 79 6.11 -7.00 3.90
CA ARG A 79 6.59 -8.25 3.27
C ARG A 79 7.25 -9.20 4.26
N ARG A 80 8.02 -8.67 5.20
CA ARG A 80 8.73 -9.49 6.21
C ARG A 80 7.76 -10.12 7.22
N ILE A 81 6.72 -9.39 7.61
CA ILE A 81 5.73 -9.82 8.60
C ILE A 81 4.70 -10.79 8.00
N TRP A 82 4.40 -10.65 6.70
CA TRP A 82 3.41 -11.48 6.00
C TRP A 82 3.54 -13.00 6.21
N PRO A 83 4.71 -13.65 6.05
CA PRO A 83 4.83 -15.09 6.26
C PRO A 83 4.51 -15.50 7.71
N THR A 84 4.82 -14.66 8.70
CA THR A 84 4.46 -14.90 10.09
C THR A 84 2.94 -14.83 10.30
N ILE A 85 2.27 -13.82 9.71
CA ILE A 85 0.81 -13.71 9.74
C ILE A 85 0.19 -14.94 9.07
N GLU A 86 0.74 -15.37 7.94
CA GLU A 86 0.25 -16.51 7.19
C GLU A 86 0.30 -17.83 7.97
N GLN A 87 1.32 -18.02 8.81
CA GLN A 87 1.45 -19.21 9.66
C GLN A 87 0.57 -19.18 10.90
N ILE A 88 0.35 -18.00 11.50
CA ILE A 88 -0.42 -17.87 12.75
C ILE A 88 -1.92 -17.83 12.48
N THR A 89 -2.32 -17.41 11.28
CA THR A 89 -3.74 -17.23 10.94
C THR A 89 -4.41 -18.55 10.61
N ASP A 90 -5.47 -18.90 11.33
CA ASP A 90 -6.37 -20.00 10.98
C ASP A 90 -7.25 -19.59 9.79
N TRP A 91 -6.77 -19.93 8.59
CA TRP A 91 -7.43 -19.58 7.35
C TRP A 91 -8.74 -20.34 7.13
N GLN A 92 -8.87 -21.55 7.68
CA GLN A 92 -10.10 -22.33 7.57
C GLN A 92 -11.24 -21.58 8.26
N LYS A 93 -10.96 -21.02 9.45
CA LYS A 93 -11.93 -20.19 10.17
C LYS A 93 -12.26 -18.88 9.45
N ILE A 94 -11.32 -18.28 8.74
CA ILE A 94 -11.60 -17.08 7.91
C ILE A 94 -12.51 -17.43 6.74
N ASP A 95 -12.27 -18.57 6.08
CA ASP A 95 -13.10 -19.04 4.97
C ASP A 95 -14.53 -19.37 5.44
N GLU A 96 -14.70 -19.90 6.66
CA GLU A 96 -16.02 -20.10 7.28
C GLU A 96 -16.75 -18.79 7.58
N LEU A 97 -16.03 -17.73 7.99
CA LEU A 97 -16.63 -16.46 8.41
C LEU A 97 -16.97 -15.52 7.24
N VAL A 98 -16.20 -15.55 6.16
CA VAL A 98 -16.30 -14.60 5.03
C VAL A 98 -16.75 -15.29 3.74
N GLY A 99 -16.84 -16.62 3.77
CA GLY A 99 -17.08 -17.49 2.62
C GLY A 99 -15.80 -17.72 1.80
N PRO A 100 -15.83 -18.72 0.90
CA PRO A 100 -14.77 -18.93 -0.07
C PRO A 100 -14.60 -17.67 -0.92
N TYR A 101 -13.35 -17.26 -1.14
CA TYR A 101 -13.06 -16.14 -2.01
C TYR A 101 -13.60 -16.45 -3.41
N PRO A 102 -14.31 -15.53 -4.09
CA PRO A 102 -14.81 -15.79 -5.43
C PRO A 102 -13.62 -16.01 -6.37
N ALA A 103 -13.35 -17.27 -6.70
CA ALA A 103 -12.59 -17.62 -7.88
C ALA A 103 -13.36 -17.00 -9.05
N SER A 104 -12.78 -15.97 -9.66
CA SER A 104 -13.21 -15.29 -10.89
C SER A 104 -14.62 -15.61 -11.38
N ARG A 105 -15.48 -14.59 -11.44
CA ARG A 105 -16.64 -14.59 -12.34
C ARG A 105 -16.17 -15.07 -13.71
N GLU A 106 -16.60 -16.26 -14.10
CA GLU A 106 -16.70 -16.67 -15.50
C GLU A 106 -17.66 -15.72 -16.24
#